data_AF-A0AAN6XJQ0-F1
#
_entry.id   AF-A0AAN6XJQ0-F1
#
_cell.length_a   1.000
_cell.length_b   1.000
_cell.length_c   1.000
_cell.angle_alpha   90.00
_cell.angle_beta   90.00
_cell.angle_gamma   90.00
#
_symmetry.space_group_name_H-M   'P 1'
#
loop_
_entity.id
_entity.type
_entity.pdbx_description
1 polymer ?
#
loop_
_entity_poly.entity_id
_entity_poly.type
_entity_poly.pdbx_seq_one_letter_code
_entity_poly.pdbx_strand_id
1 'polypeptide(L)'
;MTQVRPRTLLAFVALFFTWSCLAASIKSRGSAGLFLDLADLGIDVTKRQTGNLAGYLGAFFLGADPYVYFYLSNGNDALSFRALNKGQPVIRPTKGTTGVRDPTIVPGGGSEAGKKWYIIGTDLHIGRTTWDAAQRTGSRGIFVWESTDLINWTGERLVTVEDATAGMVWAPEAIWDPAKGQYLVHWASKFYPTSDPHHTGNPSNIKMRYAYTSDFKTFSPPQTLIDKNPTNIIDLNYLPLAPNNPNSQSFLRFMKDETRKTVFVEVSNSGLFGTWTRPGGDSAVIQSGVEGPASYLDNLNPSKVHLLLDFYGSDGYRPFESTNPGSNSGWVGSDRGNFPKNLRHGSVLPINGTVYEAIRARWGV
;
A
#
# COMPACT_ATOMS: atom_id res chain seq x y z
N MET A 1 -74.86 -50.52 -29.14
CA MET A 1 -75.02 -49.77 -30.40
C MET A 1 -73.73 -49.00 -30.66
N THR A 2 -73.15 -49.21 -31.86
CA THR A 2 -72.28 -48.29 -32.64
C THR A 2 -71.09 -47.63 -31.90
N GLN A 3 -69.86 -48.16 -31.96
CA GLN A 3 -68.81 -47.96 -33.00
C GLN A 3 -68.67 -46.52 -33.55
N VAL A 4 -67.47 -45.95 -33.48
CA VAL A 4 -66.52 -45.69 -34.61
C VAL A 4 -65.34 -44.81 -34.11
N ARG A 5 -64.09 -45.19 -34.46
CA ARG A 5 -62.88 -44.32 -34.53
C ARG A 5 -62.67 -43.88 -35.99
N PRO A 6 -62.04 -42.73 -36.33
CA PRO A 6 -60.57 -42.69 -36.64
C PRO A 6 -59.87 -41.33 -36.30
N ARG A 7 -58.56 -41.27 -35.99
CA ARG A 7 -57.39 -40.84 -36.83
C ARG A 7 -57.69 -39.63 -37.75
N THR A 8 -56.90 -38.54 -37.84
CA THR A 8 -55.48 -38.45 -38.28
C THR A 8 -54.92 -37.01 -38.18
N LEU A 9 -53.59 -36.89 -38.02
CA LEU A 9 -52.61 -35.93 -38.58
C LEU A 9 -52.75 -34.40 -38.44
N LEU A 10 -51.70 -33.73 -37.93
CA LEU A 10 -51.13 -32.41 -38.32
C LEU A 10 -50.08 -32.04 -37.24
N ALA A 11 -48.91 -31.44 -37.45
CA ALA A 11 -47.98 -31.25 -38.56
C ALA A 11 -46.68 -30.77 -37.87
N PHE A 12 -45.51 -31.28 -38.26
CA PHE A 12 -44.21 -30.81 -37.77
C PHE A 12 -43.89 -29.44 -38.38
N VAL A 13 -43.63 -28.43 -37.55
CA VAL A 13 -42.98 -27.18 -37.97
C VAL A 13 -41.72 -27.01 -37.12
N ALA A 14 -40.57 -27.15 -37.78
CA ALA A 14 -39.26 -26.83 -37.23
C ALA A 14 -39.06 -25.31 -37.26
N LEU A 15 -38.81 -24.68 -36.10
CA LEU A 15 -38.23 -23.35 -36.05
C LEU A 15 -36.72 -23.48 -35.80
N PHE A 16 -35.95 -23.06 -36.81
CA PHE A 16 -34.54 -22.75 -36.70
C PHE A 16 -34.37 -21.52 -35.79
N PHE A 17 -33.64 -21.66 -34.69
CA PHE A 17 -32.99 -20.54 -34.03
C PHE A 17 -31.48 -20.70 -34.22
N THR A 18 -30.89 -19.79 -35.00
CA THR A 18 -29.45 -19.66 -35.17
C THR A 18 -28.85 -19.04 -33.92
N TRP A 19 -28.11 -19.84 -33.17
CA TRP A 19 -27.20 -19.35 -32.13
C TRP A 19 -25.81 -19.27 -32.72
N SER A 20 -25.38 -18.06 -33.06
CA SER A 20 -24.03 -17.75 -33.50
C SER A 20 -23.27 -17.08 -32.36
N CYS A 21 -22.07 -17.61 -32.11
CA CYS A 21 -20.94 -16.97 -31.43
C CYS A 21 -21.03 -16.77 -29.91
N LEU A 22 -20.44 -17.70 -29.15
CA LEU A 22 -19.13 -17.45 -28.51
C LEU A 22 -18.59 -18.79 -27.97
N ALA A 23 -17.94 -19.58 -28.82
CA ALA A 23 -17.13 -20.69 -28.36
C ALA A 23 -15.83 -20.11 -27.77
N ALA A 24 -15.87 -19.70 -26.51
CA ALA A 24 -14.65 -19.58 -25.73
C ALA A 24 -14.02 -20.97 -25.67
N SER A 25 -12.85 -21.13 -26.30
CA SER A 25 -12.04 -22.33 -26.18
C SER A 25 -11.61 -22.48 -24.73
N ILE A 26 -12.38 -23.24 -23.94
CA ILE A 26 -11.91 -23.77 -22.67
C ILE A 26 -10.92 -24.86 -23.04
N LYS A 27 -9.64 -24.48 -23.19
CA LYS A 27 -8.55 -25.44 -23.06
C LYS A 27 -8.57 -25.93 -21.63
N SER A 28 -9.03 -27.16 -21.43
CA SER A 28 -8.77 -27.91 -20.21
C SER A 28 -7.26 -28.08 -20.06
N ARG A 29 -6.66 -27.26 -19.20
CA ARG A 29 -5.39 -27.59 -18.55
C ARG A 29 -5.73 -28.07 -17.15
N GLY A 30 -5.34 -29.30 -16.85
CA GLY A 30 -5.53 -29.92 -15.56
C GLY A 30 -4.92 -29.09 -14.43
N SER A 31 -5.48 -29.26 -13.23
CA SER A 31 -4.93 -28.93 -11.92
C SER A 31 -3.57 -28.22 -11.93
N ALA A 32 -3.59 -26.94 -12.26
CA ALA A 32 -2.52 -25.98 -12.09
C ALA A 32 -3.22 -24.71 -11.60
N GLY A 33 -2.78 -24.16 -10.47
CA GLY A 33 -3.43 -23.01 -9.83
C GLY A 33 -3.71 -21.90 -10.84
N LEU A 34 -4.82 -21.17 -10.65
CA LEU A 34 -5.08 -19.94 -11.41
C LEU A 34 -3.84 -19.03 -11.27
N PHE A 35 -3.05 -18.93 -12.33
CA PHE A 35 -2.06 -17.88 -12.49
C PHE A 35 -2.83 -16.66 -12.97
N LEU A 36 -2.86 -15.60 -12.16
CA LEU A 36 -3.37 -14.28 -12.53
C LEU A 36 -2.17 -13.43 -12.96
N ASP A 37 -1.88 -13.34 -14.26
CA ASP A 37 -0.87 -12.41 -14.77
C ASP A 37 -1.36 -10.95 -14.58
N LEU A 38 -0.44 -9.99 -14.51
CA LEU A 38 -0.77 -8.56 -14.64
C LEU A 38 -1.57 -8.27 -15.92
N ALA A 39 -1.30 -9.03 -17.00
CA ALA A 39 -2.11 -8.96 -18.21
C ALA A 39 -3.56 -9.39 -17.97
N ASP A 40 -3.80 -10.41 -17.14
CA ASP A 40 -5.14 -10.90 -16.78
C ASP A 40 -5.91 -9.90 -15.89
N LEU A 41 -5.21 -8.98 -15.23
CA LEU A 41 -5.78 -7.83 -14.53
C LEU A 41 -6.08 -6.63 -15.47
N GLY A 42 -5.97 -6.82 -16.78
CA GLY A 42 -6.22 -5.80 -17.79
C GLY A 42 -5.17 -4.69 -17.84
N ILE A 43 -3.97 -4.94 -17.29
CA ILE A 43 -2.94 -3.92 -17.18
C ILE A 43 -2.04 -3.96 -18.42
N ASP A 44 -2.11 -2.89 -19.21
CA ASP A 44 -1.21 -2.69 -20.36
C ASP A 44 0.21 -2.37 -19.85
N VAL A 45 1.04 -3.39 -19.88
CA VAL A 45 2.40 -3.40 -19.33
C VAL A 45 3.33 -2.48 -20.12
N THR A 46 3.05 -2.25 -21.41
CA THR A 46 3.87 -1.41 -22.30
C THR A 46 3.74 0.09 -22.00
N LYS A 47 2.63 0.53 -21.42
CA LYS A 47 2.37 1.94 -21.07
C LYS A 47 3.01 2.39 -19.75
N ARG A 48 3.63 1.49 -18.98
CA ARG A 48 4.29 1.82 -17.70
C ARG A 48 5.63 2.54 -17.88
N GLN A 49 6.28 2.38 -19.02
CA GLN A 49 7.57 3.04 -19.30
C GLN A 49 7.37 4.47 -19.82
N THR A 50 7.33 5.44 -18.91
CA THR A 50 7.78 6.79 -19.26
C THR A 50 9.31 6.74 -19.15
N GLY A 51 10.04 6.69 -20.27
CA GLY A 51 11.48 6.37 -20.38
C GLY A 51 12.50 7.26 -19.63
N ASN A 52 12.10 7.95 -18.55
CA ASN A 52 12.91 8.90 -17.81
C ASN A 52 13.21 8.48 -16.36
N LEU A 53 12.67 7.35 -15.86
CA LEU A 53 12.97 6.86 -14.51
C LEU A 53 14.41 6.33 -14.45
N ALA A 54 15.17 6.77 -13.45
CA ALA A 54 16.60 6.50 -13.33
C ALA A 54 16.98 5.81 -12.01
N GLY A 55 16.04 5.72 -11.06
CA GLY A 55 16.25 5.06 -9.79
C GLY A 55 15.08 5.24 -8.84
N TYR A 56 15.36 5.04 -7.55
CA TYR A 56 14.40 5.02 -6.46
C TYR A 56 14.94 5.81 -5.26
N LEU A 57 14.07 6.61 -4.64
CA LEU A 57 14.29 7.24 -3.34
C LEU A 57 13.50 6.46 -2.28
N GLY A 58 14.19 5.88 -1.32
CA GLY A 58 13.59 5.28 -0.14
C GLY A 58 13.58 6.24 1.04
N ALA A 59 12.48 6.25 1.81
CA ALA A 59 12.39 6.90 3.12
C ALA A 59 12.05 5.84 4.17
N PHE A 60 12.87 5.75 5.21
CA PHE A 60 12.77 4.73 6.26
C PHE A 60 13.06 5.33 7.62
N PHE A 61 12.71 4.61 8.70
CA PHE A 61 13.26 4.87 10.03
C PHE A 61 14.17 3.74 10.49
N LEU A 62 14.97 4.01 11.52
CA LEU A 62 15.77 3.00 12.22
C LEU A 62 15.13 2.71 13.58
N GLY A 63 15.10 1.44 13.99
CA GLY A 63 14.34 1.02 15.16
C GLY A 63 14.65 1.79 16.45
N ALA A 64 15.93 2.00 16.76
CA ALA A 64 16.38 2.72 17.96
C ALA A 64 16.46 4.25 17.77
N ASP A 65 16.46 4.73 16.52
CA ASP A 65 16.61 6.15 16.18
C ASP A 65 15.45 6.53 15.22
N PRO A 66 14.23 6.77 15.74
CA PRO A 66 13.03 6.92 14.93
C PRO A 66 12.97 8.29 14.27
N TYR A 67 13.72 8.43 13.18
CA TYR A 67 13.80 9.61 12.32
C TYR A 67 13.65 9.22 10.86
N VAL A 68 13.58 10.20 9.96
CA VAL A 68 13.54 9.90 8.52
C VAL A 68 14.96 9.83 7.96
N TYR A 69 15.31 8.68 7.41
CA TYR A 69 16.54 8.41 6.70
C TYR A 69 16.24 8.18 5.24
N PHE A 70 17.04 8.78 4.36
CA PHE A 70 16.91 8.54 2.94
C PHE A 70 17.97 7.58 2.42
N TYR A 71 17.54 6.80 1.46
CA TYR A 71 18.36 5.85 0.72
C TYR A 71 18.10 6.04 -0.77
N LEU A 72 19.16 6.06 -1.56
CA LEU A 72 19.08 6.21 -3.01
C LEU A 72 19.51 4.90 -3.66
N SER A 73 18.76 4.43 -4.65
CA SER A 73 19.16 3.24 -5.39
C SER A 73 20.50 3.43 -6.11
N ASN A 74 21.26 2.35 -6.30
CA ASN A 74 22.48 2.37 -7.11
C ASN A 74 22.11 2.22 -8.58
N GLY A 75 21.99 3.37 -9.26
CA GLY A 75 21.40 3.42 -10.60
C GLY A 75 19.92 3.02 -10.54
N ASN A 76 19.45 2.34 -11.57
CA ASN A 76 18.04 1.92 -11.68
C ASN A 76 17.78 0.52 -11.10
N ASP A 77 18.56 0.11 -10.10
CA ASP A 77 18.44 -1.18 -9.43
C ASP A 77 17.48 -1.09 -8.24
N ALA A 78 16.36 -1.80 -8.33
CA ALA A 78 15.30 -1.85 -7.33
C ALA A 78 15.70 -2.56 -6.03
N LEU A 79 16.85 -3.25 -5.97
CA LEU A 79 17.29 -4.09 -4.86
C LEU A 79 18.63 -3.62 -4.25
N SER A 80 19.18 -2.52 -4.74
CA SER A 80 20.49 -2.02 -4.35
C SER A 80 20.39 -0.55 -3.95
N PHE A 81 20.62 -0.24 -2.67
CA PHE A 81 20.49 1.12 -2.14
C PHE A 81 21.71 1.53 -1.32
N ARG A 82 22.02 2.82 -1.36
CA ARG A 82 23.03 3.45 -0.49
C ARG A 82 22.39 4.48 0.42
N ALA A 83 22.89 4.57 1.64
CA ALA A 83 22.47 5.61 2.57
C ALA A 83 22.83 6.99 2.02
N LEU A 84 21.94 7.94 2.20
CA LEU A 84 22.19 9.36 1.94
C LEU A 84 22.59 10.08 3.23
N ASN A 85 23.05 11.33 3.09
CA ASN A 85 23.41 12.21 4.20
C ASN A 85 24.40 11.55 5.18
N LYS A 86 25.38 10.81 4.66
CA LYS A 86 26.38 10.07 5.46
C LYS A 86 25.75 9.11 6.50
N GLY A 87 24.57 8.58 6.19
CA GLY A 87 23.82 7.71 7.11
C GLY A 87 23.15 8.45 8.28
N GLN A 88 23.14 9.78 8.27
CA GLN A 88 22.45 10.60 9.26
C GLN A 88 21.01 10.87 8.84
N PRO A 89 20.09 11.08 9.79
CA PRO A 89 18.70 11.38 9.45
C PRO A 89 18.60 12.70 8.69
N VAL A 90 17.72 12.74 7.70
CA VAL A 90 17.38 13.94 6.92
C VAL A 90 16.34 14.79 7.67
N ILE A 91 15.42 14.15 8.39
CA ILE A 91 14.39 14.84 9.19
C ILE A 91 14.41 14.30 10.61
N ARG A 92 14.53 15.20 11.59
CA ARG A 92 14.28 14.94 13.02
C ARG A 92 13.06 15.76 13.44
N PRO A 93 11.96 15.13 13.89
CA PRO A 93 10.79 15.86 14.35
C PRO A 93 11.10 16.62 15.66
N THR A 94 10.54 17.81 15.77
CA THR A 94 10.63 18.69 16.95
C THR A 94 9.33 18.74 17.75
N LYS A 95 8.23 18.20 17.21
CA LYS A 95 6.91 18.12 17.87
C LYS A 95 6.62 16.72 18.42
N GLY A 96 5.45 16.56 19.04
CA GLY A 96 4.94 15.26 19.48
C GLY A 96 5.87 14.53 20.44
N THR A 97 6.07 13.24 20.21
CA THR A 97 7.02 12.38 20.94
C THR A 97 8.49 12.64 20.57
N THR A 98 8.72 13.52 19.59
CA THR A 98 10.00 13.78 18.91
C THR A 98 10.63 12.52 18.28
N GLY A 99 9.80 11.54 17.92
CA GLY A 99 10.17 10.41 17.08
C GLY A 99 9.15 10.22 15.97
N VAL A 100 9.61 9.87 14.78
CA VAL A 100 8.78 9.57 13.62
C VAL A 100 9.09 8.16 13.12
N ARG A 101 8.03 7.38 12.90
CA ARG A 101 8.10 6.03 12.33
C ARG A 101 7.27 5.97 11.06
N ASP A 102 7.49 4.91 10.29
CA ASP A 102 6.70 4.57 9.11
C ASP A 102 6.61 5.74 8.09
N PRO A 103 7.74 6.37 7.69
CA PRO A 103 7.68 7.53 6.82
C PRO A 103 7.27 7.16 5.38
N THR A 104 6.21 7.82 4.91
CA THR A 104 5.68 7.65 3.55
C THR A 104 5.92 8.90 2.72
N ILE A 105 6.68 8.78 1.62
CA ILE A 105 6.75 9.84 0.61
C ILE A 105 5.49 9.78 -0.25
N VAL A 106 4.72 10.87 -0.25
CA VAL A 106 3.49 11.00 -1.02
C VAL A 106 3.72 11.98 -2.16
N PRO A 107 3.64 11.53 -3.43
CA PRO A 107 3.69 12.42 -4.58
C PRO A 107 2.53 13.41 -4.64
N GLY A 108 2.81 14.61 -5.11
CA GLY A 108 1.82 15.60 -5.51
C GLY A 108 0.77 15.03 -6.46
N GLY A 109 -0.49 15.36 -6.26
CA GLY A 109 -1.61 14.99 -7.12
C GLY A 109 -2.18 16.19 -7.87
N GLY A 110 -2.90 15.94 -8.96
CA GLY A 110 -3.51 17.01 -9.77
C GLY A 110 -2.50 18.07 -10.21
N SER A 111 -2.70 19.32 -9.79
CA SER A 111 -1.81 20.44 -10.15
C SER A 111 -0.40 20.37 -9.53
N GLU A 112 -0.25 19.61 -8.44
CA GLU A 112 1.01 19.42 -7.71
C GLU A 112 1.86 18.25 -8.28
N ALA A 113 1.30 17.47 -9.22
CA ALA A 113 1.95 16.31 -9.80
C ALA A 113 3.33 16.66 -10.41
N GLY A 114 4.36 15.97 -9.93
CA GLY A 114 5.76 16.18 -10.33
C GLY A 114 6.39 17.49 -9.84
N LYS A 115 5.71 18.26 -8.98
CA LYS A 115 6.17 19.57 -8.49
C LYS A 115 6.23 19.67 -6.97
N LYS A 116 5.48 18.82 -6.27
CA LYS A 116 5.41 18.80 -4.82
C LYS A 116 5.34 17.37 -4.30
N TRP A 117 5.86 17.17 -3.10
CA TRP A 117 5.83 15.93 -2.37
C TRP A 117 5.60 16.21 -0.89
N TYR A 118 5.01 15.23 -0.22
CA TYR A 118 4.84 15.23 1.22
C TYR A 118 5.58 14.04 1.83
N ILE A 119 5.99 14.18 3.08
CA ILE A 119 6.30 13.03 3.93
C ILE A 119 5.32 13.05 5.07
N ILE A 120 4.65 11.93 5.29
CA ILE A 120 3.83 11.69 6.47
C ILE A 120 4.41 10.54 7.29
N GLY A 121 4.11 10.50 8.58
CA GLY A 121 4.61 9.43 9.44
C GLY A 121 3.93 9.38 10.80
N THR A 122 4.12 8.26 11.48
CA THR A 122 3.64 7.98 12.83
C THR A 122 4.40 8.83 13.85
N ASP A 123 3.69 9.54 14.73
CA ASP A 123 4.30 10.18 15.90
C ASP A 123 4.52 9.17 17.02
N LEU A 124 5.73 8.59 17.07
CA LEU A 124 6.10 7.60 18.07
C LEU A 124 7.61 7.52 18.29
N HIS A 125 8.05 7.82 19.50
CA HIS A 125 9.35 7.47 20.04
C HIS A 125 9.21 6.35 21.08
N ILE A 126 9.31 5.09 20.64
CA ILE A 126 9.07 3.93 21.53
C ILE A 126 10.04 3.87 22.71
N GLY A 127 11.29 4.36 22.57
CA GLY A 127 12.26 4.44 23.67
C GLY A 127 11.88 5.40 24.81
N ARG A 128 10.82 6.20 24.65
CA ARG A 128 10.31 7.13 25.67
C ARG A 128 8.92 6.76 26.20
N THR A 129 8.40 5.60 25.81
CA THR A 129 7.10 5.09 26.24
C THR A 129 7.14 3.55 26.29
N THR A 130 6.01 2.90 26.49
CA THR A 130 5.88 1.45 26.37
C THR A 130 4.97 1.10 25.20
N TRP A 131 5.06 -0.12 24.68
CA TRP A 131 4.17 -0.59 23.62
C TRP A 131 2.70 -0.61 24.03
N ASP A 132 2.39 -0.83 25.31
CA ASP A 132 1.03 -0.75 25.82
C ASP A 132 0.56 0.71 25.85
N ALA A 133 1.32 1.61 26.49
CA ALA A 133 0.95 3.02 26.58
C ALA A 133 0.83 3.69 25.19
N ALA A 134 1.72 3.37 24.25
CA ALA A 134 1.69 3.89 22.88
C ALA A 134 0.46 3.45 22.07
N GLN A 135 -0.21 2.36 22.49
CA GLN A 135 -1.43 1.87 21.86
C GLN A 135 -2.71 2.30 22.59
N ARG A 136 -2.61 2.58 23.89
CA ARG A 136 -3.75 2.98 24.70
C ARG A 136 -3.94 4.48 24.66
N THR A 137 -2.89 5.25 24.89
CA THR A 137 -2.93 6.72 25.01
C THR A 137 -1.86 7.35 24.13
N GLY A 138 -1.64 6.77 22.95
CA GLY A 138 -0.66 7.22 21.98
C GLY A 138 -1.07 8.50 21.25
N SER A 139 -0.20 8.94 20.34
CA SER A 139 -0.51 10.08 19.49
C SER A 139 -1.73 9.80 18.61
N ARG A 140 -2.57 10.82 18.45
CA ARG A 140 -3.73 10.82 17.55
C ARG A 140 -3.47 11.64 16.29
N GLY A 141 -2.21 11.99 16.07
CA GLY A 141 -1.78 12.83 14.97
C GLY A 141 -0.83 12.14 14.03
N ILE A 142 -0.80 12.66 12.82
CA ILE A 142 0.19 12.31 11.79
C ILE A 142 1.18 13.45 11.65
N PHE A 143 2.46 13.12 11.53
CA PHE A 143 3.43 14.09 11.09
C PHE A 143 3.26 14.40 9.61
N VAL A 144 3.59 15.64 9.22
CA VAL A 144 3.60 16.09 7.83
C VAL A 144 4.80 17.03 7.61
N TRP A 145 5.53 16.79 6.52
CA TRP A 145 6.48 17.72 5.90
C TRP A 145 6.19 17.83 4.41
N GLU A 146 6.66 18.91 3.78
CA GLU A 146 6.50 19.12 2.34
C GLU A 146 7.81 19.54 1.68
N SER A 147 7.92 19.21 0.40
CA SER A 147 9.07 19.53 -0.45
C SER A 147 8.61 19.81 -1.88
N THR A 148 9.33 20.69 -2.59
CA THR A 148 9.14 20.94 -4.03
C THR A 148 10.31 20.41 -4.87
N ASP A 149 11.27 19.72 -4.25
CA ASP A 149 12.48 19.22 -4.92
C ASP A 149 12.97 17.86 -4.39
N LEU A 150 12.25 17.23 -3.45
CA LEU A 150 12.61 16.00 -2.72
C LEU A 150 13.90 16.08 -1.89
N ILE A 151 14.52 17.26 -1.83
CA ILE A 151 15.81 17.49 -1.18
C ILE A 151 15.62 18.30 0.10
N ASN A 152 14.91 19.42 -0.01
CA ASN A 152 14.64 20.34 1.08
C ASN A 152 13.24 20.08 1.60
N TRP A 153 13.16 19.69 2.86
CA TRP A 153 11.91 19.35 3.55
C TRP A 153 11.62 20.39 4.61
N THR A 154 10.42 20.96 4.58
CA THR A 154 10.01 22.05 5.47
C THR A 154 8.58 21.85 5.96
N GLY A 155 8.09 22.78 6.77
CA GLY A 155 6.68 22.83 7.13
C GLY A 155 6.23 21.73 8.10
N GLU A 156 7.07 21.34 9.07
CA GLU A 156 6.74 20.35 10.09
C GLU A 156 5.40 20.66 10.76
N ARG A 157 4.46 19.71 10.65
CA ARG A 157 3.15 19.73 11.30
C ARG A 157 2.91 18.39 11.98
N LEU A 158 2.21 18.43 13.12
CA LEU A 158 1.59 17.25 13.73
C LEU A 158 0.08 17.49 13.71
N VAL A 159 -0.62 16.84 12.80
CA VAL A 159 -2.05 17.08 12.54
C VAL A 159 -2.86 15.99 13.22
N THR A 160 -3.68 16.36 14.20
CA THR A 160 -4.61 15.42 14.85
C THR A 160 -5.72 15.03 13.88
N VAL A 161 -5.89 13.72 13.65
CA VAL A 161 -6.85 13.17 12.67
C VAL A 161 -7.91 12.26 13.30
N GLU A 162 -7.77 11.91 14.57
CA GLU A 162 -8.77 11.11 15.31
C GLU A 162 -9.17 11.78 16.63
N ASP A 163 -10.39 11.46 17.08
CA ASP A 163 -10.96 11.99 18.32
C ASP A 163 -10.38 11.33 19.58
N ALA A 164 -10.85 11.75 20.76
CA ALA A 164 -10.30 11.31 22.04
C ALA A 164 -10.50 9.81 22.35
N THR A 165 -11.40 9.12 21.63
CA THR A 165 -11.65 7.69 21.82
C THR A 165 -10.59 6.80 21.16
N ALA A 166 -9.79 7.35 20.24
CA ALA A 166 -8.73 6.62 19.57
C ALA A 166 -7.54 6.38 20.51
N GLY A 167 -7.04 5.14 20.52
CA GLY A 167 -5.85 4.77 21.28
C GLY A 167 -4.54 5.19 20.62
N MET A 168 -4.50 5.24 19.29
CA MET A 168 -3.33 5.62 18.50
C MET A 168 -3.68 5.89 17.02
N VAL A 169 -2.80 6.58 16.31
CA VAL A 169 -2.81 6.76 14.85
C VAL A 169 -1.45 6.33 14.29
N TRP A 170 -1.41 5.18 13.61
CA TRP A 170 -0.16 4.53 13.19
C TRP A 170 -0.11 4.21 11.68
N ALA A 171 1.11 4.14 11.17
CA ALA A 171 1.49 3.81 9.79
C ALA A 171 0.65 4.55 8.74
N PRO A 172 0.68 5.90 8.72
CA PRO A 172 -0.09 6.64 7.75
C PRO A 172 0.52 6.52 6.34
N GLU A 173 -0.31 6.23 5.35
CA GLU A 173 0.01 6.46 3.94
C GLU A 173 -1.09 7.29 3.27
N ALA A 174 -0.81 7.76 2.06
CA ALA A 174 -1.78 8.51 1.29
C ALA A 174 -1.68 8.19 -0.21
N ILE A 175 -2.83 8.19 -0.86
CA ILE A 175 -2.96 8.03 -2.30
C ILE A 175 -3.85 9.13 -2.87
N TRP A 176 -3.47 9.66 -4.03
CA TRP A 176 -4.29 10.63 -4.74
C TRP A 176 -5.53 9.95 -5.35
N ASP A 177 -6.72 10.44 -5.00
CA ASP A 177 -7.99 10.06 -5.62
C ASP A 177 -8.36 11.11 -6.69
N PRO A 178 -8.17 10.82 -7.99
CA PRO A 178 -8.50 11.75 -9.06
C PRO A 178 -10.00 12.03 -9.19
N ALA A 179 -10.88 11.12 -8.73
CA ALA A 179 -12.32 11.33 -8.79
C ALA A 179 -12.79 12.39 -7.77
N LYS A 180 -12.03 12.57 -6.69
CA LYS A 180 -12.28 13.61 -5.67
C LYS A 180 -11.38 14.83 -5.78
N GLY A 181 -10.25 14.71 -6.48
CA GLY A 181 -9.23 15.76 -6.48
C GLY A 181 -8.62 15.97 -5.09
N GLN A 182 -8.48 14.90 -4.32
CA GLN A 182 -7.99 14.92 -2.94
C GLN A 182 -7.14 13.66 -2.66
N TYR A 183 -6.34 13.71 -1.61
CA TYR A 183 -5.64 12.55 -1.06
C TYR A 183 -6.55 11.78 -0.12
N LEU A 184 -6.71 10.48 -0.37
CA LEU A 184 -7.16 9.54 0.65
C LEU A 184 -5.96 9.24 1.54
N VAL A 185 -6.00 9.74 2.77
CA VAL A 185 -4.98 9.46 3.80
C VAL A 185 -5.56 8.41 4.73
N HIS A 186 -4.84 7.33 4.99
CA HIS A 186 -5.31 6.24 5.85
C HIS A 186 -4.28 5.85 6.91
N TRP A 187 -4.75 5.30 8.02
CA TRP A 187 -3.93 4.89 9.17
C TRP A 187 -4.62 3.78 9.98
N ALA A 188 -3.86 3.04 10.77
CA ALA A 188 -4.39 2.05 11.71
C ALA A 188 -4.78 2.72 13.04
N SER A 189 -5.92 2.31 13.61
CA SER A 189 -6.36 2.76 14.93
C SER A 189 -7.27 1.74 15.63
N LYS A 190 -7.37 1.83 16.95
CA LYS A 190 -8.37 1.13 17.78
C LYS A 190 -9.01 2.12 18.74
N PHE A 191 -10.21 1.81 19.20
CA PHE A 191 -11.06 2.76 19.90
C PHE A 191 -11.55 2.23 21.24
N TYR A 192 -11.70 3.12 22.20
CA TYR A 192 -12.30 2.87 23.51
C TYR A 192 -13.71 3.45 23.55
N PRO A 193 -14.62 2.87 24.36
CA PRO A 193 -15.94 3.46 24.53
C PRO A 193 -15.81 4.85 25.19
N THR A 194 -16.71 5.77 24.86
CA THR A 194 -16.72 7.12 25.47
C THR A 194 -16.89 7.10 26.99
N SER A 195 -17.41 6.00 27.55
CA SER A 195 -17.50 5.74 28.99
C SER A 195 -16.17 5.35 29.64
N ASP A 196 -15.12 5.08 28.86
CA ASP A 196 -13.75 4.79 29.34
C ASP A 196 -12.77 5.85 28.81
N PRO A 197 -12.86 7.12 29.24
CA PRO A 197 -12.01 8.20 28.75
C PRO A 197 -10.53 8.05 29.15
N HIS A 198 -10.20 7.08 30.01
CA HIS A 198 -8.85 6.78 30.46
C HIS A 198 -8.25 5.55 29.77
N HIS A 199 -8.98 4.91 28.86
CA HIS A 199 -8.53 3.77 28.05
C HIS A 199 -8.01 2.59 28.89
N THR A 200 -8.66 2.35 30.03
CA THR A 200 -8.28 1.32 31.01
C THR A 200 -8.85 -0.05 30.67
N GLY A 201 -9.98 -0.09 29.96
CA GLY A 201 -10.67 -1.29 29.55
C GLY A 201 -10.10 -1.91 28.27
N ASN A 202 -10.96 -2.67 27.59
CA ASN A 202 -10.62 -3.30 26.32
C ASN A 202 -10.99 -2.37 25.15
N PRO A 203 -10.07 -2.14 24.19
CA PRO A 203 -10.38 -1.44 22.96
C PRO A 203 -11.16 -2.33 21.98
N SER A 204 -11.65 -1.73 20.90
CA SER A 204 -12.01 -2.46 19.68
C SER A 204 -10.81 -3.20 19.07
N ASN A 205 -11.06 -4.02 18.04
CA ASN A 205 -10.00 -4.44 17.12
C ASN A 205 -9.34 -3.21 16.46
N ILE A 206 -8.09 -3.38 16.03
CA ILE A 206 -7.41 -2.41 15.17
C ILE A 206 -8.01 -2.50 13.77
N LYS A 207 -8.41 -1.35 13.23
CA LYS A 207 -9.02 -1.19 11.92
C LYS A 207 -8.34 -0.07 11.14
N MET A 208 -8.50 -0.09 9.83
CA MET A 208 -7.99 0.98 8.97
C MET A 208 -9.03 2.10 8.93
N ARG A 209 -8.56 3.31 9.18
CA ARG A 209 -9.30 4.56 9.16
C ARG A 209 -8.79 5.42 8.02
N TYR A 210 -9.60 6.36 7.56
CA TYR A 210 -9.17 7.29 6.52
C TYR A 210 -9.88 8.64 6.63
N ALA A 211 -9.26 9.66 6.05
CA ALA A 211 -9.87 10.96 5.79
C ALA A 211 -9.33 11.52 4.47
N TYR A 212 -10.08 12.43 3.87
CA TYR A 212 -9.64 13.18 2.70
C TYR A 212 -8.98 14.51 3.09
N THR A 213 -7.93 14.88 2.37
CA THR A 213 -7.32 16.21 2.43
C THR A 213 -6.84 16.62 1.04
N SER A 214 -6.80 17.92 0.75
CA SER A 214 -6.13 18.44 -0.46
C SER A 214 -4.77 19.07 -0.16
N ASP A 215 -4.43 19.28 1.11
CA ASP A 215 -3.29 20.12 1.51
C ASP A 215 -2.47 19.58 2.69
N PHE A 216 -2.87 18.45 3.28
CA PHE A 216 -2.29 17.88 4.50
C PHE A 216 -2.27 18.85 5.68
N LYS A 217 -3.26 19.74 5.76
CA LYS A 217 -3.52 20.63 6.90
C LYS A 217 -4.95 20.45 7.39
N THR A 218 -5.90 20.44 6.49
CA THR A 218 -7.33 20.26 6.80
C THR A 218 -7.78 18.90 6.32
N PHE A 219 -8.36 18.12 7.22
CA PHE A 219 -8.86 16.79 6.95
C PHE A 219 -10.38 16.77 7.08
N SER A 220 -11.04 15.97 6.25
CA SER A 220 -12.43 15.60 6.49
C SER A 220 -12.54 14.83 7.82
N PRO A 221 -13.74 14.74 8.41
CA PRO A 221 -13.97 13.80 9.51
C PRO A 221 -13.53 12.38 9.12
N PRO A 222 -12.85 11.64 10.02
CA PRO A 222 -12.34 10.32 9.72
C PRO A 222 -13.46 9.27 9.63
N GLN A 223 -13.32 8.34 8.71
CA GLN A 223 -14.25 7.24 8.47
C GLN A 223 -13.52 5.89 8.54
N THR A 224 -14.28 4.80 8.72
CA THR A 224 -13.72 3.44 8.64
C THR A 224 -13.46 3.09 7.18
N LEU A 225 -12.23 2.72 6.85
CA LEU A 225 -11.85 2.22 5.53
C LEU A 225 -12.02 0.70 5.45
N ILE A 226 -11.40 -0.03 6.38
CA ILE A 226 -11.39 -1.50 6.44
C ILE A 226 -11.56 -1.92 7.89
N ASP A 227 -12.58 -2.74 8.15
CA ASP A 227 -12.79 -3.40 9.44
C ASP A 227 -12.98 -4.90 9.22
N LYS A 228 -12.03 -5.70 9.70
CA LYS A 228 -12.04 -7.17 9.61
C LYS A 228 -12.27 -7.82 10.99
N ASN A 229 -13.00 -7.16 11.89
CA ASN A 229 -13.36 -7.66 13.22
C ASN A 229 -13.73 -9.17 13.18
N PRO A 230 -13.13 -10.03 14.02
CA PRO A 230 -12.22 -9.73 15.15
C PRO A 230 -10.73 -9.62 14.82
N THR A 231 -10.38 -9.60 13.54
CA THR A 231 -8.97 -9.47 13.10
C THR A 231 -8.48 -8.03 13.29
N ASN A 232 -7.28 -7.90 13.85
CA ASN A 232 -6.56 -6.63 13.92
C ASN A 232 -5.79 -6.43 12.61
N ILE A 233 -6.04 -5.33 11.91
CA ILE A 233 -5.36 -5.01 10.65
C ILE A 233 -4.55 -3.72 10.82
N ILE A 234 -3.28 -3.76 10.41
CA ILE A 234 -2.38 -2.60 10.37
C ILE A 234 -1.58 -2.56 9.06
N ASP A 235 -0.78 -1.51 8.89
CA ASP A 235 0.19 -1.35 7.80
C ASP A 235 -0.42 -1.60 6.41
N LEU A 236 -1.46 -0.85 6.08
CA LEU A 236 -2.05 -0.86 4.74
C LEU A 236 -1.12 -0.13 3.78
N ASN A 237 -0.84 -0.75 2.63
CA ASN A 237 -0.10 -0.13 1.54
C ASN A 237 -0.87 -0.36 0.23
N TYR A 238 -1.08 0.70 -0.56
CA TYR A 238 -1.73 0.62 -1.87
C TYR A 238 -0.70 0.70 -3.01
N LEU A 239 -0.88 -0.14 -4.02
CA LEU A 239 -0.13 -0.07 -5.28
C LEU A 239 -1.07 0.13 -6.47
N PRO A 240 -1.12 1.34 -7.05
CA PRO A 240 -1.73 1.55 -8.36
C PRO A 240 -0.93 0.79 -9.42
N LEU A 241 -1.60 -0.04 -10.22
CA LEU A 241 -0.90 -0.88 -11.21
C LEU A 241 -0.66 -0.16 -12.55
N ALA A 242 -1.38 0.94 -12.80
CA ALA A 242 -1.13 1.84 -13.91
C ALA A 242 -1.16 3.30 -13.43
N PRO A 243 -0.16 3.75 -12.64
CA PRO A 243 -0.17 5.05 -11.96
C PRO A 243 -0.23 6.26 -12.92
N ASN A 244 0.18 6.09 -14.18
CA ASN A 244 0.11 7.13 -15.20
C ASN A 244 -1.25 7.19 -15.93
N ASN A 245 -2.18 6.28 -15.62
CA ASN A 245 -3.52 6.26 -16.19
C ASN A 245 -4.54 6.65 -15.11
N PRO A 246 -5.05 7.90 -15.10
CA PRO A 246 -5.99 8.36 -14.07
C PRO A 246 -7.34 7.63 -14.12
N ASN A 247 -7.65 6.93 -15.21
CA ASN A 247 -8.85 6.10 -15.34
C ASN A 247 -8.63 4.65 -14.89
N SER A 248 -7.40 4.28 -14.50
CA SER A 248 -7.14 2.92 -14.01
C SER A 248 -7.82 2.71 -12.67
N GLN A 249 -8.50 1.57 -12.56
CA GLN A 249 -9.16 1.11 -11.34
C GLN A 249 -8.49 -0.14 -10.76
N SER A 250 -7.30 -0.47 -11.27
CA SER A 250 -6.56 -1.68 -10.90
C SER A 250 -5.52 -1.38 -9.84
N PHE A 251 -5.69 -2.01 -8.67
CA PHE A 251 -4.85 -1.82 -7.50
C PHE A 251 -4.50 -3.17 -6.88
N LEU A 252 -3.30 -3.24 -6.30
CA LEU A 252 -3.04 -4.16 -5.19
C LEU A 252 -3.13 -3.37 -3.90
N ARG A 253 -3.46 -4.08 -2.81
CA ARG A 253 -3.21 -3.59 -1.47
C ARG A 253 -2.59 -4.69 -0.63
N PHE A 254 -1.65 -4.31 0.21
CA PHE A 254 -0.98 -5.17 1.15
C PHE A 254 -1.37 -4.75 2.55
N MET A 255 -1.57 -5.71 3.44
CA MET A 255 -1.95 -5.44 4.83
C MET A 255 -1.32 -6.47 5.75
N LYS A 256 -1.04 -6.04 6.98
CA LYS A 256 -0.67 -6.94 8.06
C LYS A 256 -1.92 -7.39 8.82
N ASP A 257 -2.11 -8.69 8.89
CA ASP A 257 -2.93 -9.33 9.93
C ASP A 257 -2.11 -9.36 11.21
N GLU A 258 -2.39 -8.41 12.11
CA GLU A 258 -1.70 -8.27 13.39
C GLU A 258 -2.13 -9.35 14.39
N THR A 259 -3.25 -10.03 14.17
CA THR A 259 -3.68 -11.17 14.98
C THR A 259 -2.84 -12.40 14.65
N ARG A 260 -2.59 -12.68 13.36
CA ARG A 260 -1.83 -13.85 12.88
C ARG A 260 -0.34 -13.57 12.63
N LYS A 261 0.09 -12.30 12.69
CA LYS A 261 1.44 -11.83 12.34
C LYS A 261 1.83 -12.20 10.91
N THR A 262 0.94 -11.97 9.96
CA THR A 262 1.15 -12.29 8.54
C THR A 262 0.83 -11.11 7.64
N VAL A 263 1.55 -10.96 6.54
CA VAL A 263 1.19 -10.02 5.47
C VAL A 263 0.53 -10.79 4.32
N PHE A 264 -0.48 -10.17 3.71
CA PHE A 264 -1.20 -10.71 2.55
C PHE A 264 -1.51 -9.60 1.54
N VAL A 265 -1.81 -10.00 0.31
CA VAL A 265 -2.27 -9.11 -0.78
C VAL A 265 -3.74 -9.35 -1.11
N GLU A 266 -4.43 -8.25 -1.40
CA GLU A 266 -5.74 -8.22 -2.04
C GLU A 266 -5.67 -7.43 -3.35
N VAL A 267 -6.56 -7.77 -4.28
CA VAL A 267 -6.62 -7.19 -5.62
C VAL A 267 -7.98 -6.53 -5.82
N SER A 268 -8.00 -5.37 -6.48
CA SER A 268 -9.21 -4.77 -7.01
C SER A 268 -9.00 -4.27 -8.44
N ASN A 269 -10.06 -4.36 -9.24
CA ASN A 269 -10.18 -3.76 -10.57
C ASN A 269 -11.36 -2.78 -10.66
N SER A 270 -11.92 -2.38 -9.51
CA SER A 270 -13.12 -1.53 -9.40
C SER A 270 -12.90 -0.29 -8.51
N GLY A 271 -11.63 0.09 -8.31
CA GLY A 271 -11.26 1.33 -7.62
C GLY A 271 -10.91 1.14 -6.14
N LEU A 272 -10.51 2.25 -5.49
CA LEU A 272 -10.06 2.25 -4.08
C LEU A 272 -11.12 1.70 -3.11
N PHE A 273 -12.40 2.02 -3.36
CA PHE A 273 -13.56 1.53 -2.60
C PHE A 273 -14.33 0.42 -3.33
N GLY A 274 -13.72 -0.18 -4.35
CA GLY A 274 -14.31 -1.26 -5.11
C GLY A 274 -14.34 -2.57 -4.34
N THR A 275 -14.67 -3.64 -5.06
CA THR A 275 -14.57 -5.01 -4.54
C THR A 275 -13.10 -5.41 -4.44
N TRP A 276 -12.71 -5.90 -3.27
CA TRP A 276 -11.38 -6.42 -2.99
C TRP A 276 -11.43 -7.92 -2.77
N THR A 277 -10.59 -8.66 -3.47
CA THR A 277 -10.48 -10.12 -3.35
C THR A 277 -9.11 -10.47 -2.80
N ARG A 278 -9.03 -11.43 -1.87
CA ARG A 278 -7.78 -12.05 -1.43
C ARG A 278 -7.56 -13.35 -2.22
N PRO A 279 -6.68 -13.38 -3.24
CA PRO A 279 -6.53 -14.58 -4.05
C PRO A 279 -5.92 -15.71 -3.22
N GLY A 280 -6.56 -16.88 -3.29
CA GLY A 280 -6.30 -18.02 -2.40
C GLY A 280 -7.16 -18.07 -1.13
N GLY A 281 -7.99 -17.06 -0.86
CA GLY A 281 -8.91 -17.03 0.29
C GLY A 281 -8.26 -16.51 1.59
N ASP A 282 -9.03 -16.54 2.68
CA ASP A 282 -8.71 -15.88 3.96
C ASP A 282 -7.46 -16.42 4.69
N SER A 283 -6.97 -17.60 4.31
CA SER A 283 -5.75 -18.21 4.85
C SER A 283 -4.50 -17.92 4.01
N ALA A 284 -4.66 -17.44 2.77
CA ALA A 284 -3.54 -17.26 1.84
C ALA A 284 -2.71 -16.03 2.21
N VAL A 285 -1.45 -16.23 2.61
CA VAL A 285 -0.54 -15.15 3.05
C VAL A 285 0.68 -15.11 2.15
N ILE A 286 1.35 -13.96 2.11
CA ILE A 286 2.67 -13.81 1.49
C ILE A 286 3.73 -14.36 2.44
N GLN A 287 3.71 -13.88 3.68
CA GLN A 287 4.75 -14.19 4.65
C GLN A 287 4.28 -14.00 6.09
N SER A 288 4.83 -14.79 7.01
CA SER A 288 4.63 -14.67 8.46
C SER A 288 5.83 -14.03 9.16
N GLY A 289 5.61 -13.47 10.35
CA GLY A 289 6.66 -12.84 11.16
C GLY A 289 7.17 -11.52 10.59
N VAL A 290 6.33 -10.82 9.80
CA VAL A 290 6.66 -9.59 9.09
C VAL A 290 5.57 -8.52 9.27
N GLU A 291 5.94 -7.26 8.98
CA GLU A 291 5.07 -6.09 9.00
C GLU A 291 5.44 -5.09 7.91
N GLY A 292 4.76 -3.94 7.88
CA GLY A 292 5.13 -2.79 7.08
C GLY A 292 5.35 -3.04 5.59
N PRO A 293 4.39 -3.63 4.84
CA PRO A 293 4.55 -3.82 3.41
C PRO A 293 4.80 -2.48 2.70
N ALA A 294 5.89 -2.37 1.94
CA ALA A 294 6.15 -1.23 1.07
C ALA A 294 6.36 -1.71 -0.36
N SER A 295 5.33 -1.55 -1.20
CA SER A 295 5.35 -2.03 -2.57
C SER A 295 5.68 -0.93 -3.59
N TYR A 296 6.36 -1.30 -4.67
CA TYR A 296 6.71 -0.40 -5.77
C TYR A 296 6.91 -1.16 -7.08
N LEU A 297 6.67 -0.48 -8.20
CA LEU A 297 6.84 -1.05 -9.52
C LEU A 297 8.32 -1.11 -9.90
N ASP A 298 8.71 -2.14 -10.66
CA ASP A 298 10.01 -2.18 -11.30
C ASP A 298 10.04 -1.16 -12.48
N ASN A 299 11.10 -0.36 -12.52
CA ASN A 299 11.26 0.72 -13.51
C ASN A 299 11.64 0.15 -14.89
N LEU A 300 12.27 -1.03 -14.94
CA LEU A 300 12.83 -1.65 -16.15
C LEU A 300 11.95 -2.77 -16.68
N ASN A 301 11.47 -3.65 -15.80
CA ASN A 301 10.60 -4.77 -16.13
C ASN A 301 9.16 -4.47 -15.71
N PRO A 302 8.30 -4.03 -16.64
CA PRO A 302 6.95 -3.61 -16.29
C PRO A 302 6.05 -4.77 -15.80
N SER A 303 6.43 -6.04 -15.99
CA SER A 303 5.74 -7.19 -15.40
C SER A 303 6.18 -7.52 -13.97
N LYS A 304 7.15 -6.80 -13.41
CA LYS A 304 7.69 -7.08 -12.07
C LYS A 304 7.24 -6.03 -11.06
N VAL A 305 6.90 -6.50 -9.87
CA VAL A 305 6.60 -5.68 -8.69
C VAL A 305 7.54 -6.09 -7.56
N HIS A 306 7.99 -5.11 -6.80
CA HIS A 306 8.80 -5.28 -5.60
C HIS A 306 7.96 -5.00 -4.35
N LEU A 307 8.28 -5.70 -3.27
CA LEU A 307 7.64 -5.55 -1.97
C LEU A 307 8.71 -5.68 -0.88
N LEU A 308 8.85 -4.67 -0.04
CA LEU A 308 9.65 -4.78 1.17
C LEU A 308 8.75 -5.27 2.31
N LEU A 309 9.24 -6.23 3.10
CA LEU A 309 8.57 -6.71 4.31
C LEU A 309 9.51 -6.56 5.51
N ASP A 310 9.07 -5.84 6.54
CA ASP A 310 9.86 -5.56 7.75
C ASP A 310 9.81 -6.79 8.66
N PHE A 311 10.94 -7.50 8.77
CA PHE A 311 11.10 -8.58 9.74
C PHE A 311 11.32 -7.95 11.12
N TYR A 312 10.24 -7.50 11.74
CA TYR A 312 10.27 -6.58 12.87
C TYR A 312 10.97 -7.11 14.12
N GLY A 313 11.04 -8.44 14.28
CA GLY A 313 11.80 -9.13 15.33
C GLY A 313 13.23 -9.50 14.95
N SER A 314 13.71 -9.04 13.80
CA SER A 314 15.02 -9.36 13.22
C SER A 314 15.68 -8.10 12.65
N ASP A 315 16.41 -8.22 11.54
CA ASP A 315 17.28 -7.19 10.97
C ASP A 315 16.59 -6.29 9.92
N GLY A 316 15.28 -6.06 10.09
CA GLY A 316 14.50 -5.09 9.32
C GLY A 316 14.03 -5.59 7.96
N TYR A 317 13.91 -4.66 7.00
CA TYR A 317 13.38 -4.91 5.67
C TYR A 317 14.18 -5.95 4.89
N ARG A 318 13.43 -6.82 4.21
CA ARG A 318 13.93 -7.72 3.17
C ARG A 318 13.08 -7.56 1.91
N PRO A 319 13.71 -7.48 0.73
CA PRO A 319 12.98 -7.35 -0.52
C PRO A 319 12.40 -8.69 -0.98
N PHE A 320 11.22 -8.62 -1.58
CA PHE A 320 10.56 -9.66 -2.33
C PHE A 320 10.22 -9.11 -3.72
N GLU A 321 10.13 -10.00 -4.69
CA GLU A 321 9.68 -9.67 -6.04
C GLU A 321 8.63 -10.65 -6.54
N SER A 322 7.82 -10.20 -7.49
CA SER A 322 6.81 -11.01 -8.14
C SER A 322 6.53 -10.57 -9.56
N THR A 323 6.32 -11.55 -10.45
CA THR A 323 5.70 -11.36 -11.77
C THR A 323 4.22 -11.76 -11.80
N ASN A 324 3.70 -12.28 -10.68
CA ASN A 324 2.29 -12.55 -10.43
C ASN A 324 1.90 -11.95 -9.07
N PRO A 325 1.94 -10.61 -8.95
CA PRO A 325 1.82 -9.93 -7.66
C PRO A 325 0.39 -9.96 -7.10
N GLY A 326 -0.59 -10.37 -7.92
CA GLY A 326 -1.96 -10.64 -7.49
C GLY A 326 -2.10 -11.96 -6.70
N SER A 327 -1.11 -12.85 -6.71
CA SER A 327 -1.15 -14.09 -5.94
C SER A 327 -0.40 -13.95 -4.62
N ASN A 328 -1.04 -14.37 -3.51
CA ASN A 328 -0.35 -14.46 -2.21
C ASN A 328 0.85 -15.44 -2.23
N SER A 329 0.80 -16.49 -3.05
CA SER A 329 1.94 -17.40 -3.26
C SER A 329 2.89 -16.98 -4.38
N GLY A 330 2.65 -15.82 -5.01
CA GLY A 330 3.41 -15.33 -6.14
C GLY A 330 4.71 -14.58 -5.78
N TRP A 331 5.00 -14.42 -4.49
CA TRP A 331 6.11 -13.60 -3.99
C TRP A 331 7.30 -14.46 -3.61
N VAL A 332 8.48 -14.08 -4.08
CA VAL A 332 9.75 -14.77 -3.76
C VAL A 332 10.71 -13.76 -3.16
N GLY A 333 11.46 -14.17 -2.13
CA GLY A 333 12.49 -13.33 -1.53
C GLY A 333 13.58 -13.01 -2.56
N SER A 334 13.95 -11.74 -2.68
CA SER A 334 14.97 -11.28 -3.61
C SER A 334 16.38 -11.36 -3.00
N ASP A 335 17.41 -11.24 -3.84
CA ASP A 335 18.77 -11.05 -3.35
C ASP A 335 18.85 -9.75 -2.51
N ARG A 336 19.49 -9.87 -1.34
CA ARG A 336 19.67 -8.79 -0.37
C ARG A 336 21.13 -8.34 -0.27
N GLY A 337 22.04 -8.90 -1.07
CA GLY A 337 23.47 -8.63 -0.99
C GLY A 337 23.83 -7.13 -1.00
N ASN A 338 23.08 -6.34 -1.78
CA ASN A 338 23.25 -4.89 -1.90
C ASN A 338 22.13 -4.07 -1.25
N PHE A 339 21.21 -4.71 -0.52
CA PHE A 339 20.12 -4.02 0.17
C PHE A 339 20.53 -3.68 1.62
N PRO A 340 20.30 -2.46 2.11
CA PRO A 340 20.69 -2.07 3.46
C PRO A 340 20.00 -2.90 4.55
N LYS A 341 20.70 -3.15 5.65
CA LYS A 341 20.15 -3.81 6.83
C LYS A 341 19.55 -2.80 7.81
N ASN A 342 18.69 -3.28 8.70
CA ASN A 342 18.08 -2.53 9.82
C ASN A 342 17.10 -1.42 9.42
N LEU A 343 16.83 -1.22 8.13
CA LEU A 343 15.73 -0.35 7.69
C LEU A 343 14.42 -0.92 8.21
N ARG A 344 13.57 -0.08 8.77
CA ARG A 344 12.23 -0.43 9.25
C ARG A 344 11.19 0.21 8.36
N HIS A 345 9.91 -0.09 8.64
CA HIS A 345 8.75 0.33 7.86
C HIS A 345 8.89 1.75 7.28
N GLY A 346 8.68 1.90 5.98
CA GLY A 346 8.81 3.14 5.24
C GLY A 346 8.29 3.00 3.81
N SER A 347 8.84 3.75 2.86
CA SER A 347 8.33 3.81 1.49
C SER A 347 9.44 3.94 0.44
N VAL A 348 9.12 3.60 -0.81
CA VAL A 348 10.03 3.73 -1.96
C VAL A 348 9.31 4.47 -3.09
N LEU A 349 9.92 5.54 -3.57
CA LEU A 349 9.43 6.38 -4.67
C LEU A 349 10.32 6.21 -5.91
N PRO A 350 9.80 5.78 -7.07
CA PRO A 350 10.55 5.88 -8.33
C PRO A 350 10.78 7.35 -8.70
N ILE A 351 12.00 7.67 -9.15
CA ILE A 351 12.41 9.04 -9.48
C ILE A 351 13.07 9.12 -10.86
N ASN A 352 12.94 10.28 -11.50
CA ASN A 352 13.56 10.54 -12.80
C ASN A 352 15.05 10.91 -12.67
N GLY A 353 15.77 10.91 -13.79
CA GLY A 353 17.21 11.23 -13.82
C GLY A 353 17.56 12.59 -13.24
N THR A 354 16.76 13.62 -13.48
CA THR A 354 17.01 14.98 -12.96
C THR A 354 16.97 15.01 -11.43
N VAL A 355 15.93 14.43 -10.84
CA VAL A 355 15.77 14.32 -9.39
C VAL A 355 16.85 13.41 -8.79
N TYR A 356 17.13 12.27 -9.41
CA TYR A 356 18.16 11.33 -8.96
C TYR A 356 19.52 12.00 -8.83
N GLU A 357 19.95 12.73 -9.86
CA GLU A 357 21.24 13.41 -9.88
C GLU A 357 21.30 14.57 -8.87
N ALA A 358 20.20 15.32 -8.70
CA ALA A 358 20.12 16.39 -7.72
C ALA A 358 20.23 15.87 -6.27
N ILE A 359 19.52 14.79 -5.95
CA ILE A 359 19.59 14.13 -4.63
C ILE A 359 21.02 13.58 -4.41
N ARG A 360 21.59 12.90 -5.41
CA ARG A 360 22.96 12.37 -5.34
C ARG A 360 23.97 13.47 -5.08
N ALA A 361 23.88 14.60 -5.79
CA ALA A 361 24.79 15.72 -5.63
C ALA A 361 24.69 16.36 -4.23
N ARG A 362 23.48 16.45 -3.67
CA ARG A 362 23.27 17.05 -2.34
C ARG A 362 23.66 16.13 -1.20
N TRP A 363 23.25 14.86 -1.26
CA TRP A 363 23.27 13.95 -0.11
C TRP A 363 24.11 12.69 -0.32
N GLY A 364 24.67 12.47 -1.52
CA GLY A 364 25.42 11.26 -1.86
C GLY A 364 26.87 11.20 -1.37
N VAL A 365 27.32 12.22 -0.62
CA VAL A 365 28.69 12.36 -0.09
C VAL A 365 28.75 12.34 1.43
#